data_AF-A0A5J4V7X9-F1
#
_entry.id   AF-A0A5J4V7X9-F1
#
_cell.length_a   1.000
_cell.length_b   1.000
_cell.length_c   1.000
_cell.angle_alpha   90.00
_cell.angle_beta   90.00
_cell.angle_gamma   90.00
#
_symmetry.space_group_name_H-M   'P 1'
#
loop_
_entity.id
_entity.type
_entity.pdbx_description
1 polymer ?
#
loop_
_entity_poly.entity_id
_entity_poly.type
_entity_poly.pdbx_seq_one_letter_code
_entity_poly.pdbx_strand_id
1 'polypeptide(L)'
;MSACANAIKYALTYKDFKLDQDYTPKDDYASFILTQNYWNIKVQNYLEQDKRRNRDTSNNIKGSDCAFYRKLFLSTGCHICKARFTSKNPPTLDRINNDRGNSADNLLPMTITDEEIYQILRSGITGGLSQVMHRYNVAGETKINQLKFVNGKIISQDTDHIMTHLLTLDFNCQYPSVMSSEPHNIRYEQDALFLW
;
A
#
# COMPACT_ATOMS: atom_id res chain seq x y z
N MET A 1 4.85 19.03 1.52
CA MET A 1 6.14 18.38 1.20
C MET A 1 6.25 16.92 1.68
N SER A 2 5.60 16.48 2.76
CA SER A 2 5.58 15.06 3.18
C SER A 2 4.94 14.12 2.14
N ALA A 3 3.85 14.54 1.49
CA ALA A 3 3.19 13.76 0.45
C ALA A 3 4.10 13.48 -0.77
N CYS A 4 4.98 14.41 -1.14
CA CYS A 4 5.91 14.22 -2.25
C CYS A 4 6.96 13.15 -1.93
N ALA A 5 7.47 13.08 -0.70
CA ALA A 5 8.49 12.09 -0.35
C ALA A 5 7.94 10.65 -0.36
N ASN A 6 6.70 10.45 0.06
CA ASN A 6 6.04 9.14 -0.01
C ASN A 6 5.58 8.83 -1.44
N ALA A 7 4.97 9.79 -2.15
CA ALA A 7 4.59 9.63 -3.56
C ALA A 7 5.80 9.30 -4.45
N ILE A 8 6.96 9.91 -4.22
CA ILE A 8 8.21 9.59 -4.94
C ILE A 8 8.68 8.17 -4.63
N LYS A 9 8.58 7.70 -3.37
CA LYS A 9 8.92 6.31 -3.02
C LYS A 9 7.99 5.30 -3.69
N TYR A 10 6.68 5.55 -3.68
CA TYR A 10 5.70 4.72 -4.39
C TYR A 10 5.92 4.77 -5.90
N ALA A 11 6.04 5.97 -6.47
CA ALA A 11 6.32 6.15 -7.88
C ALA A 11 7.61 5.41 -8.28
N LEU A 12 8.70 5.49 -7.51
CA LEU A 12 9.94 4.75 -7.79
C LEU A 12 9.78 3.22 -7.67
N THR A 13 9.07 2.74 -6.65
CA THR A 13 8.90 1.29 -6.41
C THR A 13 7.98 0.64 -7.44
N TYR A 14 7.01 1.39 -7.96
CA TYR A 14 6.03 0.94 -8.94
C TYR A 14 6.26 1.49 -10.35
N LYS A 15 7.32 2.31 -10.57
CA LYS A 15 7.63 2.95 -11.85
C LYS A 15 7.72 1.94 -12.99
N ASP A 16 8.33 0.81 -12.67
CA ASP A 16 8.57 -0.29 -13.61
C ASP A 16 7.53 -1.41 -13.46
N PHE A 17 6.56 -1.25 -12.55
CA PHE A 17 5.49 -2.22 -12.30
C PHE A 17 4.30 -1.99 -13.24
N LYS A 18 4.35 -2.61 -14.43
CA LYS A 18 3.24 -2.88 -15.33
C LYS A 18 2.34 -4.01 -14.80
N LEU A 19 1.04 -3.74 -14.60
CA LEU A 19 0.05 -4.71 -14.09
C LEU A 19 -0.20 -5.91 -15.03
N ASP A 20 -0.05 -5.69 -16.33
CA ASP A 20 -0.38 -6.68 -17.38
C ASP A 20 0.87 -7.22 -18.07
N GLN A 21 2.06 -6.80 -17.63
CA GLN A 21 3.29 -7.41 -18.08
C GLN A 21 3.41 -8.78 -17.44
N ASP A 22 3.52 -9.81 -18.27
CA ASP A 22 4.01 -11.09 -17.82
C ASP A 22 5.49 -10.92 -17.49
N TYR A 23 5.79 -10.74 -16.20
CA TYR A 23 7.17 -10.62 -15.72
C TYR A 23 7.96 -11.90 -15.90
N THR A 24 7.27 -13.04 -16.15
CA THR A 24 7.84 -14.40 -16.22
C THR A 24 9.16 -14.47 -15.47
N PRO A 25 9.13 -14.27 -14.13
CA PRO A 25 10.37 -14.16 -13.36
C PRO A 25 11.22 -15.38 -13.69
N LYS A 26 12.48 -15.14 -14.12
CA LYS A 26 13.44 -16.22 -14.30
C LYS A 26 13.74 -16.79 -12.91
N ASP A 27 12.89 -17.71 -12.48
CA ASP A 27 13.01 -18.39 -11.21
C ASP A 27 13.76 -19.69 -11.45
N ASP A 28 15.04 -19.67 -11.10
CA ASP A 28 15.92 -20.84 -11.10
C ASP A 28 15.57 -21.80 -9.94
N TYR A 29 14.61 -21.41 -9.10
CA TYR A 29 14.18 -22.13 -7.91
C TYR A 29 13.12 -23.18 -8.22
N ALA A 30 13.21 -24.31 -7.53
CA ALA A 30 12.21 -25.36 -7.60
C ALA A 30 10.81 -24.82 -7.22
N SER A 31 9.79 -25.31 -7.92
CA SER A 31 8.39 -24.98 -7.62
C SER A 31 8.02 -25.40 -6.20
N PHE A 32 7.21 -24.60 -5.54
CA PHE A 32 6.72 -24.91 -4.21
C PHE A 32 5.77 -26.11 -4.26
N ILE A 33 6.06 -27.14 -3.46
CA ILE A 33 5.19 -28.31 -3.31
C ILE A 33 4.52 -28.24 -1.95
N LEU A 34 3.21 -27.99 -1.96
CA LEU A 34 2.42 -27.91 -0.72
C LEU A 34 2.36 -29.27 -0.02
N THR A 35 2.95 -29.38 1.17
CA THR A 35 2.83 -30.58 2.01
C THR A 35 1.59 -30.53 2.89
N GLN A 36 1.08 -31.70 3.31
CA GLN A 36 -0.09 -31.76 4.20
C GLN A 36 0.18 -31.07 5.55
N ASN A 37 1.39 -31.24 6.10
CA ASN A 37 1.76 -30.62 7.36
C ASN A 37 1.77 -29.09 7.25
N TYR A 38 2.37 -28.55 6.19
CA TYR A 38 2.36 -27.11 5.94
C TYR A 38 0.93 -26.58 5.80
N TRP A 39 0.09 -27.29 5.05
CA TRP A 39 -1.31 -26.92 4.86
C TRP A 39 -2.10 -26.89 6.17
N ASN A 40 -1.95 -27.91 7.01
CA ASN A 40 -2.63 -27.97 8.30
C ASN A 40 -2.24 -26.79 9.20
N ILE A 41 -0.96 -26.39 9.23
CA ILE A 41 -0.49 -25.21 9.97
C ILE A 41 -1.16 -23.94 9.43
N LYS A 42 -1.19 -23.75 8.10
CA LYS A 42 -1.84 -22.58 7.48
C LYS A 42 -3.33 -22.52 7.81
N VAL A 43 -4.05 -23.63 7.70
CA VAL A 43 -5.48 -23.71 8.04
C VAL A 43 -5.74 -23.31 9.50
N GLN A 44 -4.92 -23.77 10.44
CA GLN A 44 -5.04 -23.36 11.85
C GLN A 44 -4.78 -21.86 12.04
N ASN A 45 -3.74 -21.31 11.41
CA ASN A 45 -3.44 -19.88 11.49
C ASN A 45 -4.60 -19.03 10.95
N TYR A 46 -5.20 -19.42 9.82
CA TYR A 46 -6.36 -18.71 9.26
C TYR A 46 -7.58 -18.78 10.17
N LEU A 47 -7.83 -19.95 10.77
CA LEU A 47 -8.91 -20.13 11.74
C LEU A 47 -8.72 -19.23 12.97
N GLU A 48 -7.51 -19.14 13.52
CA GLU A 48 -7.22 -18.26 14.64
C GLU A 48 -7.38 -16.78 14.29
N GLN A 49 -6.91 -16.36 13.11
CA GLN A 49 -7.06 -14.98 12.65
C GLN A 49 -8.54 -14.57 12.52
N ASP A 50 -9.38 -15.45 11.98
CA ASP A 50 -10.80 -15.20 11.83
C ASP A 50 -11.52 -15.16 13.18
N LYS A 51 -11.17 -16.06 14.10
CA LYS A 51 -11.67 -16.03 15.49
C LYS A 51 -11.32 -14.74 16.22
N ARG A 52 -10.07 -14.28 16.12
CA ARG A 52 -9.60 -13.02 16.75
C ARG A 52 -10.37 -11.80 16.25
N ARG A 53 -10.92 -11.87 15.03
CA ARG A 53 -11.69 -10.79 14.39
C ARG A 53 -13.20 -11.03 14.42
N ASN A 54 -13.67 -12.05 15.15
CA ASN A 54 -15.08 -12.43 15.26
C ASN A 54 -15.77 -12.67 13.89
N ARG A 55 -15.05 -13.25 12.93
CA ARG A 55 -15.62 -13.62 11.63
C ARG A 55 -16.29 -14.99 11.68
N ASP A 56 -17.26 -15.21 10.81
CA ASP A 56 -17.81 -16.55 10.60
C ASP A 56 -16.72 -17.50 10.04
N THR A 57 -16.60 -18.66 10.66
CA THR A 57 -15.61 -19.70 10.34
C THR A 57 -16.24 -21.00 9.85
N SER A 58 -17.57 -21.05 9.75
CA SER A 58 -18.35 -22.25 9.38
C SER A 58 -17.90 -22.86 8.04
N ASN A 59 -17.54 -21.99 7.09
CA ASN A 59 -17.17 -22.33 5.73
C ASN A 59 -15.67 -22.14 5.45
N ASN A 60 -14.84 -22.06 6.48
CA ASN A 60 -13.41 -21.94 6.29
C ASN A 60 -12.82 -23.18 5.60
N ILE A 61 -11.73 -22.95 4.87
CA ILE A 61 -10.90 -24.01 4.29
C ILE A 61 -10.44 -25.01 5.37
N LYS A 62 -10.31 -26.27 4.97
CA LYS A 62 -10.05 -27.41 5.87
C LYS A 62 -8.77 -28.13 5.46
N GLY A 63 -8.23 -28.93 6.38
CA GLY A 63 -7.06 -29.79 6.12
C GLY A 63 -7.27 -30.73 4.91
N SER A 64 -8.50 -31.17 4.67
CA SER A 64 -8.90 -31.99 3.51
C SER A 64 -8.64 -31.33 2.15
N ASP A 65 -8.56 -30.00 2.11
CA ASP A 65 -8.48 -29.24 0.86
C ASP A 65 -7.04 -29.16 0.32
N CYS A 66 -6.07 -29.78 1.01
CA CYS A 66 -4.65 -29.72 0.65
C CYS A 66 -4.39 -30.16 -0.80
N ALA A 67 -5.06 -31.21 -1.27
CA ALA A 67 -4.85 -31.72 -2.63
C ALA A 67 -5.29 -30.71 -3.70
N PHE A 68 -6.42 -30.03 -3.45
CA PHE A 68 -6.92 -28.96 -4.31
C PHE A 68 -5.94 -27.79 -4.36
N TYR A 69 -5.53 -27.27 -3.20
CA TYR A 69 -4.61 -26.12 -3.14
C TYR A 69 -3.20 -26.45 -3.62
N ARG A 70 -2.74 -27.70 -3.46
CA ARG A 70 -1.49 -28.17 -4.08
C ARG A 70 -1.57 -28.05 -5.59
N LYS A 71 -2.65 -28.52 -6.20
CA LYS A 71 -2.85 -28.41 -7.66
C LYS A 71 -2.99 -26.95 -8.08
N LEU A 72 -3.70 -26.14 -7.31
CA LEU A 72 -3.86 -24.70 -7.56
C LEU A 72 -2.48 -24.02 -7.61
N PHE A 73 -1.68 -24.11 -6.56
CA PHE A 73 -0.36 -23.45 -6.49
C PHE A 73 0.66 -23.97 -7.53
N LEU A 74 0.49 -25.19 -8.05
CA LEU A 74 1.33 -25.71 -9.13
C LEU A 74 0.89 -25.23 -10.53
N SER A 75 -0.39 -24.88 -10.68
CA SER A 75 -0.98 -24.49 -11.98
C SER A 75 -1.21 -22.98 -12.10
N THR A 76 -1.15 -22.24 -10.99
CA THR A 76 -1.35 -20.79 -10.96
C THR A 76 -0.15 -20.08 -10.34
N GLY A 77 -0.08 -18.78 -10.57
CA GLY A 77 0.85 -17.88 -9.88
C GLY A 77 0.11 -16.92 -8.96
N CYS A 78 0.86 -15.96 -8.40
CA CYS A 78 0.32 -14.84 -7.66
C CYS A 78 -0.80 -14.14 -8.43
N HIS A 79 -1.91 -13.85 -7.77
CA HIS A 79 -3.05 -13.20 -8.41
C HIS A 79 -2.68 -11.82 -8.96
N ILE A 80 -1.85 -11.05 -8.25
CA ILE A 80 -1.41 -9.72 -8.67
C ILE A 80 -0.28 -9.80 -9.70
N CYS A 81 0.89 -10.33 -9.32
CA CYS A 81 2.10 -10.23 -10.15
C CYS A 81 2.35 -11.42 -11.07
N LYS A 82 1.47 -12.43 -11.06
CA LYS A 82 1.57 -13.68 -11.85
C LYS A 82 2.82 -14.54 -11.59
N ALA A 83 3.68 -14.15 -10.65
CA ALA A 83 4.87 -14.91 -10.27
C ALA A 83 4.52 -16.33 -9.80
N ARG A 84 5.36 -17.31 -10.18
CA ARG A 84 5.22 -18.70 -9.72
C ARG A 84 5.54 -18.78 -8.22
N PHE A 85 4.95 -19.78 -7.58
CA PHE A 85 5.29 -20.10 -6.20
C PHE A 85 6.50 -21.02 -6.15
N THR A 86 7.51 -20.62 -5.37
CA THR A 86 8.79 -21.34 -5.23
C THR A 86 9.12 -21.55 -3.77
N SER A 87 10.17 -22.30 -3.47
CA SER A 87 10.65 -22.47 -2.08
C SER A 87 11.08 -21.15 -1.43
N LYS A 88 11.44 -20.13 -2.23
CA LYS A 88 11.78 -18.77 -1.76
C LYS A 88 10.59 -17.82 -1.77
N ASN A 89 9.54 -18.15 -2.52
CA ASN A 89 8.32 -17.39 -2.64
C ASN A 89 7.10 -18.29 -2.37
N PRO A 90 6.91 -18.76 -1.12
CA PRO A 90 5.83 -19.68 -0.80
C PRO A 90 4.45 -18.99 -0.93
N PRO A 91 3.42 -19.73 -1.35
CA PRO A 91 2.09 -19.16 -1.52
C PRO A 91 1.44 -18.84 -0.18
N THR A 92 0.64 -17.78 -0.17
CA THR A 92 -0.42 -17.54 0.80
C THR A 92 -1.77 -17.45 0.10
N LEU A 93 -2.83 -17.44 0.89
CA LEU A 93 -4.17 -17.11 0.47
C LEU A 93 -4.57 -15.80 1.14
N ASP A 94 -4.96 -14.81 0.33
CA ASP A 94 -5.45 -13.51 0.79
C ASP A 94 -6.95 -13.38 0.53
N ARG A 95 -7.64 -12.63 1.39
CA ARG A 95 -9.10 -12.50 1.34
C ARG A 95 -9.53 -11.48 0.29
N ILE A 96 -10.56 -11.83 -0.49
CA ILE A 96 -11.23 -10.90 -1.41
C ILE A 96 -12.06 -9.89 -0.62
N ASN A 97 -12.82 -10.37 0.36
CA ASN A 97 -13.60 -9.56 1.29
C ASN A 97 -13.09 -9.80 2.73
N ASN A 98 -12.62 -8.74 3.38
CA ASN A 98 -12.03 -8.75 4.72
C ASN A 98 -13.03 -8.94 5.86
N ASP A 99 -14.32 -8.78 5.61
CA ASP A 99 -15.39 -9.02 6.59
C ASP A 99 -15.80 -10.50 6.63
N ARG A 100 -15.44 -11.27 5.60
CA ARG A 100 -15.70 -12.71 5.48
C ARG A 100 -14.50 -13.54 5.94
N GLY A 101 -14.77 -14.75 6.44
CA GLY A 101 -13.73 -15.72 6.80
C GLY A 101 -12.94 -16.25 5.59
N ASN A 102 -11.95 -17.09 5.86
CA ASN A 102 -11.13 -17.75 4.86
C ASN A 102 -11.86 -18.92 4.17
N SER A 103 -12.96 -18.65 3.47
CA SER A 103 -13.68 -19.62 2.64
C SER A 103 -13.07 -19.76 1.24
N ALA A 104 -13.25 -20.91 0.59
CA ALA A 104 -12.58 -21.20 -0.69
C ALA A 104 -12.93 -20.21 -1.83
N ASP A 105 -14.13 -19.63 -1.82
CA ASP A 105 -14.59 -18.62 -2.79
C ASP A 105 -14.13 -17.19 -2.45
N ASN A 106 -13.54 -16.99 -1.27
CA ASN A 106 -13.11 -15.68 -0.77
C ASN A 106 -11.58 -15.54 -0.76
N LEU A 107 -10.84 -16.43 -1.42
CA LEU A 107 -9.38 -16.50 -1.30
C LEU A 107 -8.67 -16.44 -2.65
N LEU A 108 -7.58 -15.67 -2.70
CA LEU A 108 -6.71 -15.54 -3.86
C LEU A 108 -5.27 -15.95 -3.53
N PRO A 109 -4.60 -16.75 -4.38
CA PRO A 109 -3.18 -17.07 -4.22
C PRO A 109 -2.31 -15.82 -4.32
N MET A 110 -1.55 -15.54 -3.27
CA MET A 110 -0.70 -14.34 -3.16
C MET A 110 0.70 -14.71 -2.67
N THR A 111 1.66 -13.81 -2.87
CA THR A 111 3.08 -14.02 -2.51
C THR A 111 3.48 -13.32 -1.21
N ILE A 112 2.71 -12.34 -0.75
CA ILE A 112 3.01 -11.61 0.50
C ILE A 112 2.48 -12.45 1.67
N THR A 113 3.36 -13.21 2.30
CA THR A 113 3.03 -14.12 3.40
C THR A 113 3.06 -13.47 4.79
N ASP A 114 3.63 -12.28 4.90
CA ASP A 114 4.06 -11.72 6.17
C ASP A 114 3.19 -10.52 6.58
N GLU A 115 2.37 -10.72 7.61
CA GLU A 115 1.56 -9.67 8.23
C GLU A 115 2.46 -8.53 8.72
N GLU A 116 3.66 -8.81 9.23
CA GLU A 116 4.62 -7.79 9.65
C GLU A 116 5.09 -6.95 8.45
N ILE A 117 5.44 -7.56 7.31
CA ILE A 117 5.81 -6.80 6.09
C ILE A 117 4.63 -5.97 5.59
N TYR A 118 3.42 -6.53 5.58
CA TYR A 118 2.22 -5.77 5.22
C TYR A 118 1.98 -4.60 6.17
N GLN A 119 2.11 -4.82 7.49
CA GLN A 119 1.96 -3.76 8.50
C GLN A 119 3.09 -2.73 8.42
N ILE A 120 4.32 -3.13 8.08
CA ILE A 120 5.45 -2.22 7.83
C ILE A 120 5.14 -1.33 6.62
N LEU A 121 4.74 -1.93 5.49
CA LEU A 121 4.33 -1.19 4.29
C LEU A 121 3.17 -0.24 4.60
N ARG A 122 2.17 -0.71 5.36
CA ARG A 122 1.00 0.09 5.77
C ARG A 122 1.36 1.19 6.76
N SER A 123 2.33 0.96 7.65
CA SER A 123 2.83 1.99 8.57
C SER A 123 3.59 3.10 7.84
N GLY A 124 4.13 2.81 6.66
CA GLY A 124 4.72 3.79 5.75
C GLY A 124 3.69 4.63 4.99
N ILE A 125 2.43 4.17 4.90
CA ILE A 125 1.33 4.90 4.27
C ILE A 125 0.74 5.85 5.29
N THR A 126 0.94 7.15 5.08
CA THR A 126 0.27 8.21 5.83
C THR A 126 -0.72 8.94 4.92
N GLY A 127 -1.86 9.35 5.47
CA GLY A 127 -2.87 10.11 4.74
C GLY A 127 -2.46 11.56 4.46
N GLY A 128 -3.44 12.41 4.16
CA GLY A 128 -3.21 13.83 3.91
C GLY A 128 -2.49 14.53 5.08
N LEU A 129 -1.57 15.43 4.76
CA LEU A 129 -0.86 16.22 5.75
C LEU A 129 -1.77 17.35 6.27
N SER A 130 -2.18 17.29 7.54
CA SER A 130 -2.85 18.39 8.23
C SER A 130 -1.95 18.91 9.36
N GLN A 131 -1.52 20.16 9.24
CA GLN A 131 -0.70 20.82 10.26
C GLN A 131 -1.36 22.14 10.65
N VAL A 132 -1.55 22.35 11.95
CA VAL A 132 -1.97 23.64 12.53
C VAL A 132 -0.73 24.27 13.15
N MET A 133 -0.33 25.43 12.64
CA MET A 133 0.72 26.21 13.28
C MET A 133 0.12 26.90 14.51
N HIS A 134 0.77 26.80 15.67
CA HIS A 134 0.38 27.54 16.89
C HIS A 134 0.67 29.06 16.81
N ARG A 135 0.90 29.59 15.62
CA ARG A 135 1.14 31.02 15.38
C ARG A 135 -0.17 31.66 14.94
N TYR A 136 -0.70 32.53 15.78
CA TYR A 136 -1.87 33.35 15.46
C TYR A 136 -1.42 34.55 14.62
N ASN A 137 -1.95 34.69 13.41
CA ASN A 137 -1.69 35.84 12.54
C ASN A 137 -2.98 36.64 12.38
N VAL A 138 -2.92 37.93 12.71
CA VAL A 138 -4.05 38.86 12.63
C VAL A 138 -3.75 39.91 11.57
N ALA A 139 -4.69 40.06 10.63
CA ALA A 139 -4.63 41.10 9.61
C ALA A 139 -4.66 42.49 10.28
N GLY A 140 -3.74 43.37 9.90
CA GLY A 140 -3.59 44.71 10.45
C GLY A 140 -2.73 44.79 11.71
N GLU A 141 -2.36 43.66 12.33
CA GLU A 141 -1.56 43.65 13.56
C GLU A 141 -0.23 42.89 13.40
N THR A 142 -0.24 41.75 12.72
CA THR A 142 0.92 40.86 12.65
C THR A 142 1.90 41.30 11.56
N LYS A 143 3.19 41.45 11.91
CA LYS A 143 4.27 41.72 10.95
C LYS A 143 4.59 40.48 10.10
N ILE A 144 4.91 40.70 8.83
CA ILE A 144 5.33 39.63 7.91
C ILE A 144 6.71 39.15 8.32
N ASN A 145 6.85 37.85 8.55
CA ASN A 145 8.11 37.21 8.93
C ASN A 145 8.91 36.77 7.70
N GLN A 146 10.23 36.97 7.74
CA GLN A 146 11.16 36.52 6.72
C GLN A 146 12.23 35.61 7.34
N LEU A 147 12.48 34.47 6.70
CA LEU A 147 13.63 33.63 7.00
C LEU A 147 14.83 34.12 6.17
N LYS A 148 15.97 34.41 6.83
CA LYS A 148 17.22 34.77 6.17
C LYS A 148 18.31 33.76 6.51
N PHE A 149 19.12 33.41 5.51
CA PHE A 149 20.30 32.60 5.71
C PHE A 149 21.52 33.51 5.91
N VAL A 150 22.11 33.46 7.11
CA VAL A 150 23.25 34.31 7.50
C VAL A 150 24.26 33.44 8.25
N ASN A 151 25.52 33.47 7.82
CA ASN A 151 26.63 32.74 8.46
C ASN A 151 26.34 31.25 8.71
N GLY A 152 25.73 30.57 7.73
CA GLY A 152 25.43 29.14 7.83
C GLY A 152 24.17 28.80 8.66
N LYS A 153 23.44 29.80 9.16
CA LYS A 153 22.24 29.61 9.99
C LYS A 153 21.02 30.26 9.37
N ILE A 154 19.84 29.67 9.58
CA ILE A 154 18.55 30.27 9.24
C ILE A 154 18.08 31.10 10.44
N ILE A 155 17.82 32.39 10.22
CA ILE A 155 17.31 33.33 11.22
C ILE A 155 15.92 33.78 10.79
N SER A 156 14.97 33.75 11.71
CA SER A 156 13.63 34.30 11.51
C SER A 156 13.59 35.75 12.01
N GLN A 157 13.22 36.69 11.16
CA GLN A 157 13.11 38.11 11.50
C GLN A 157 11.82 38.71 10.94
N ASP A 158 11.17 39.55 11.73
CA ASP A 158 10.02 40.31 11.26
C ASP A 158 10.46 41.46 10.35
N THR A 159 9.66 41.73 9.34
CA THR A 159 9.83 42.89 8.45
C THR A 159 9.02 44.08 8.98
N ASP A 160 9.20 45.25 8.38
CA ASP A 160 8.41 46.44 8.72
C ASP A 160 7.01 46.44 8.08
N HIS A 161 6.70 45.42 7.28
CA HIS A 161 5.40 45.29 6.62
C HIS A 161 4.41 44.53 7.50
N ILE A 162 3.19 45.05 7.59
CA ILE A 162 2.07 44.44 8.31
C ILE A 162 1.25 43.58 7.33
N MET A 163 0.90 42.37 7.74
CA MET A 163 0.02 41.49 6.98
C MET A 163 -1.39 42.10 6.96
N THR A 164 -1.97 42.32 5.79
CA THR A 164 -3.32 42.89 5.65
C THR A 164 -4.36 41.88 5.18
N HIS A 165 -3.94 40.80 4.52
CA HIS A 165 -4.81 39.78 3.97
C HIS A 165 -4.18 38.39 4.16
N LEU A 166 -5.02 37.37 4.29
CA LEU A 166 -4.60 35.98 4.30
C LEU A 166 -5.11 35.31 3.01
N LEU A 167 -4.20 34.70 2.25
CA LEU A 167 -4.55 33.90 1.08
C LEU A 167 -4.32 32.43 1.39
N THR A 168 -5.38 31.64 1.31
CA THR A 168 -5.30 30.17 1.32
C THR A 168 -5.30 29.67 -0.11
N LEU A 169 -4.25 28.94 -0.47
CA LEU A 169 -4.19 28.25 -1.75
C LEU A 169 -4.66 26.81 -1.57
N ASP A 170 -5.60 26.40 -2.40
CA ASP A 170 -6.02 25.01 -2.50
C ASP A 170 -5.57 24.44 -3.86
N PHE A 171 -5.30 23.14 -3.87
CA PHE A 171 -4.92 22.42 -5.09
C PHE A 171 -6.16 21.80 -5.71
N ASN A 172 -6.40 22.09 -6.98
CA ASN A 172 -7.41 21.36 -7.75
C ASN A 172 -6.96 19.90 -7.88
N CYS A 173 -7.73 18.99 -7.28
CA CYS A 173 -7.54 17.55 -7.38
C CYS A 173 -6.11 17.10 -7.03
N GLN A 174 -5.62 17.43 -5.82
CA GLN A 174 -4.22 17.18 -5.39
C GLN A 174 -3.71 15.76 -5.74
N TYR A 175 -4.45 14.70 -5.41
CA TYR A 175 -4.02 13.32 -5.68
C TYR A 175 -3.94 12.99 -7.18
N PRO A 176 -5.00 13.19 -7.99
CA PRO A 176 -4.91 13.05 -9.44
C PRO A 176 -3.79 13.88 -10.09
N SER A 177 -3.64 15.14 -9.67
CA SER A 177 -2.63 16.05 -10.22
C SER A 177 -1.21 15.52 -9.97
N VAL A 178 -0.90 15.05 -8.75
CA VAL A 178 0.40 14.44 -8.43
C VAL A 178 0.62 13.16 -9.23
N MET A 179 -0.37 12.27 -9.29
CA MET A 179 -0.24 11.02 -10.06
C MET A 179 0.00 11.30 -11.55
N SER A 180 -0.78 12.18 -12.17
CA SER A 180 -0.61 12.53 -13.59
C SER A 180 0.72 13.21 -13.92
N SER A 181 1.34 13.88 -12.94
CA SER A 181 2.62 14.57 -13.13
C SER A 181 3.84 13.65 -13.07
N GLU A 182 3.67 12.44 -12.53
CA GLU A 182 4.75 11.46 -12.39
C GLU A 182 4.61 10.36 -13.46
N PRO A 183 5.68 10.02 -14.21
CA PRO A 183 5.64 8.92 -15.15
C PRO A 183 5.30 7.60 -14.44
N HIS A 184 4.18 6.98 -14.81
CA HIS A 184 3.73 5.72 -14.23
C HIS A 184 3.06 4.79 -15.24
N ASN A 185 3.05 3.49 -14.97
CA ASN A 185 2.40 2.47 -15.80
C ASN A 185 0.94 2.19 -15.44
N ILE A 186 0.31 3.06 -14.63
CA ILE A 186 -1.11 2.92 -14.27
C ILE A 186 -1.96 3.21 -15.52
N ARG A 187 -2.79 2.24 -15.92
CA ARG A 187 -3.74 2.40 -17.03
C ARG A 187 -4.97 3.18 -16.57
N TYR A 188 -5.39 4.13 -17.40
CA TYR A 188 -6.67 4.80 -17.27
C TYR A 188 -7.72 3.93 -17.95
N GLU A 189 -8.79 3.58 -17.25
CA GLU A 189 -9.92 2.86 -17.85
C GLU A 189 -10.90 3.89 -18.39
N GLN A 190 -11.27 3.80 -19.66
CA GLN A 190 -12.21 4.74 -20.31
C GLN A 190 -11.77 6.21 -20.15
N ASP A 191 -10.47 6.48 -20.28
CA ASP A 191 -9.88 7.81 -20.07
C ASP A 191 -10.06 8.39 -18.65
N ALA A 192 -10.40 7.55 -17.66
CA ALA A 192 -10.57 7.94 -16.27
C ALA A 192 -9.62 7.19 -15.33
N LEU A 193 -9.14 7.89 -14.30
CA LEU A 193 -8.42 7.31 -13.17
C LEU A 193 -9.39 7.18 -12.00
N PHE A 194 -9.71 5.94 -11.63
CA PHE A 194 -10.54 5.67 -10.45
C PHE A 194 -9.64 5.51 -9.23
N LEU A 195 -9.77 6.43 -8.29
CA LEU A 195 -9.09 6.40 -7.00
C LEU A 195 -10.15 6.08 -5.95
N TRP A 196 -10.03 4.93 -5.29
CA TRP A 196 -10.88 4.49 -4.20
C TRP A 196 -10.27 4.87 -2.85
#